data_AF-A0A8H7Z646-F1
#
_entry.id   AF-A0A8H7Z646-F1
#
_cell.length_a   1.000
_cell.length_b   1.000
_cell.length_c   1.000
_cell.angle_alpha   90.00
_cell.angle_beta   90.00
_cell.angle_gamma   90.00
#
_symmetry.space_group_name_H-M   'P 1'
#
loop_
_entity.id
_entity.type
_entity.pdbx_description
1 polymer ?
#
loop_
_entity_poly.entity_id
_entity_poly.type
_entity_poly.pdbx_seq_one_letter_code
_entity_poly.pdbx_strand_id
1 'polypeptide(L)'
;MAANESYNDSHRALLQAFMARSTMTYEQAKPVLAAIFTARDNQETLPEDITQADLSNYIATINTAISPFDLEIRSTRHQTDPTRIYVLVNTTSDPLTQLATTYNANEIAFVKRVLDAMFDTHNTPRLEAMAVSSMQVAQLAKAPSASERRGSAPANGTPAAGAPQSLGIREADDVMKRLVEEGWFEESRRGYFTLSPRALTELRGWLVATYNEDEEDSGTEGSGRVAKIKTCLGCKDIITVGQRCSQRQCPGRLHDICTQNFFRRQQAETCPVCKSKWTGEHFVGERAIVAANRPSTARRRSGRPAEGAESFGGQDGGEDDGEDGGEMADVAG
;
A
#
# COMPACT_ATOMS: atom_id res chain seq x y z
N MET A 1 11.74 15.09 -37.29
CA MET A 1 12.31 15.47 -35.98
C MET A 1 11.37 16.53 -35.43
N ALA A 2 10.53 16.19 -34.46
CA ALA A 2 9.60 17.16 -33.88
C ALA A 2 10.43 18.23 -33.15
N ALA A 3 10.28 19.48 -33.52
CA ALA A 3 10.88 20.60 -32.81
C ALA A 3 10.39 20.54 -31.36
N ASN A 4 11.33 20.57 -30.41
CA ASN A 4 10.99 20.63 -28.99
C ASN A 4 10.29 21.98 -28.76
N GLU A 5 8.96 21.98 -28.66
CA GLU A 5 8.17 23.19 -28.46
C GLU A 5 8.65 23.86 -27.15
N SER A 6 9.04 25.12 -27.21
CA SER A 6 9.52 25.84 -26.03
C SER A 6 8.42 25.90 -24.96
N TYR A 7 8.79 25.72 -23.70
CA TYR A 7 7.87 25.81 -22.57
C TYR A 7 7.07 27.12 -22.60
N ASN A 8 5.75 27.03 -22.52
CA ASN A 8 4.80 28.15 -22.69
C ASN A 8 3.55 27.96 -21.82
N ASP A 9 2.57 28.86 -21.93
CA ASP A 9 1.38 28.86 -21.05
C ASP A 9 0.49 27.62 -21.23
N SER A 10 0.53 26.97 -22.40
CA SER A 10 -0.19 25.72 -22.62
C SER A 10 0.39 24.57 -21.76
N HIS A 11 1.71 24.55 -21.57
CA HIS A 11 2.40 23.64 -20.66
C HIS A 11 2.10 23.97 -19.19
N ARG A 12 2.05 25.27 -18.84
CA ARG A 12 1.66 25.72 -17.49
C ARG A 12 0.25 25.28 -17.14
N ALA A 13 -0.70 25.38 -18.07
CA ALA A 13 -2.08 24.95 -17.86
C ALA A 13 -2.17 23.43 -17.59
N LEU A 14 -1.41 22.62 -18.32
CA LEU A 14 -1.36 21.17 -18.04
C LEU A 14 -0.71 20.87 -16.68
N LEU A 15 0.38 21.57 -16.34
CA LEU A 15 1.01 21.44 -15.03
C LEU A 15 0.07 21.82 -13.89
N GLN A 16 -0.71 22.90 -14.04
CA GLN A 16 -1.74 23.28 -13.07
C GLN A 16 -2.80 22.18 -12.89
N ALA A 17 -3.21 21.52 -13.98
CA ALA A 17 -4.10 20.38 -13.89
C ALA A 17 -3.49 19.20 -13.11
N PHE A 18 -2.18 18.93 -13.29
CA PHE A 18 -1.45 17.94 -12.49
C PHE A 18 -1.36 18.35 -11.01
N MET A 19 -1.12 19.61 -10.70
CA MET A 19 -1.08 20.09 -9.31
C MET A 19 -2.45 19.98 -8.64
N ALA A 20 -3.54 20.25 -9.36
CA ALA A 20 -4.89 20.18 -8.82
C ALA A 20 -5.39 18.74 -8.60
N ARG A 21 -5.03 17.81 -9.49
CA ARG A 21 -5.52 16.41 -9.45
C ARG A 21 -4.52 15.43 -8.86
N SER A 22 -3.26 15.82 -8.71
CA SER A 22 -2.09 15.03 -8.31
C SER A 22 -1.73 13.83 -9.22
N THR A 23 -2.72 13.17 -9.80
CA THR A 23 -2.55 12.09 -10.79
C THR A 23 -3.55 12.23 -11.92
N MET A 24 -3.19 11.75 -13.11
CA MET A 24 -4.10 11.60 -14.24
C MET A 24 -3.75 10.36 -15.07
N THR A 25 -4.75 9.66 -15.57
CA THR A 25 -4.59 8.69 -16.67
C THR A 25 -4.47 9.42 -18.01
N TYR A 26 -4.09 8.70 -19.06
CA TYR A 26 -4.14 9.24 -20.42
C TYR A 26 -5.56 9.70 -20.79
N GLU A 27 -6.58 8.88 -20.51
CA GLU A 27 -7.98 9.23 -20.81
C GLU A 27 -8.46 10.47 -20.04
N GLN A 28 -7.98 10.68 -18.80
CA GLN A 28 -8.27 11.89 -18.03
C GLN A 28 -7.50 13.12 -18.54
N ALA A 29 -6.30 12.93 -19.10
CA ALA A 29 -5.49 14.01 -19.64
C ALA A 29 -5.98 14.51 -21.02
N LYS A 30 -6.61 13.64 -21.83
CA LYS A 30 -7.16 13.98 -23.15
C LYS A 30 -8.09 15.21 -23.14
N PRO A 31 -9.17 15.27 -22.34
CA PRO A 31 -10.05 16.45 -22.34
C PRO A 31 -9.34 17.72 -21.86
N VAL A 32 -8.32 17.60 -21.01
CA VAL A 32 -7.51 18.74 -20.55
C VAL A 32 -6.65 19.27 -21.68
N LEU A 33 -5.92 18.40 -22.38
CA LEU A 33 -5.10 18.76 -23.52
C LEU A 33 -5.94 19.32 -24.67
N ALA A 34 -7.10 18.72 -24.96
CA ALA A 34 -8.04 19.19 -25.98
C ALA A 34 -8.51 20.63 -25.69
N ALA A 35 -8.88 20.93 -24.44
CA ALA A 35 -9.25 22.28 -24.03
C ALA A 35 -8.08 23.27 -24.15
N ILE A 36 -6.87 22.84 -23.80
CA ILE A 36 -5.65 23.65 -23.92
C ILE A 36 -5.33 23.94 -25.39
N PHE A 37 -5.40 22.94 -26.27
CA PHE A 37 -5.11 23.08 -27.69
C PHE A 37 -6.16 23.96 -28.37
N THR A 38 -7.43 23.77 -28.00
CA THR A 38 -8.52 24.63 -28.47
C THR A 38 -8.29 26.10 -28.13
N ALA A 39 -7.87 26.37 -26.89
CA ALA A 39 -7.58 27.74 -26.46
C ALA A 39 -6.30 28.32 -27.10
N ARG A 40 -5.26 27.51 -27.32
CA ARG A 40 -3.99 27.93 -27.94
C ARG A 40 -4.15 28.22 -29.43
N ASP A 41 -4.80 27.32 -30.15
CA ASP A 41 -4.85 27.31 -31.61
C ASP A 41 -6.11 28.04 -32.13
N ASN A 42 -7.00 28.45 -31.23
CA ASN A 42 -8.29 29.09 -31.52
C ASN A 42 -9.14 28.29 -32.52
N GLN A 43 -9.04 26.96 -32.44
CA GLN A 43 -9.76 26.00 -33.25
C GLN A 43 -10.18 24.81 -32.38
N GLU A 44 -11.42 24.36 -32.50
CA GLU A 44 -11.92 23.22 -31.73
C GLU A 44 -11.05 21.98 -31.96
N THR A 45 -10.55 21.43 -30.86
CA THR A 45 -9.81 20.16 -30.78
C THR A 45 -10.62 19.23 -29.89
N LEU A 46 -10.95 18.04 -30.38
CA LEU A 46 -11.73 17.06 -29.62
C LEU A 46 -10.80 16.17 -28.79
N PRO A 47 -11.26 15.59 -27.66
CA PRO A 47 -10.45 14.67 -26.87
C PRO A 47 -9.90 13.48 -27.67
N GLU A 48 -10.65 12.99 -28.67
CA GLU A 48 -10.21 11.92 -29.59
C GLU A 48 -9.04 12.29 -30.50
N ASP A 49 -8.84 13.58 -30.77
CA ASP A 49 -7.73 14.07 -31.60
C ASP A 49 -6.40 14.05 -30.84
N ILE A 50 -6.46 14.04 -29.50
CA ILE A 50 -5.27 13.98 -28.66
C ILE A 50 -4.65 12.59 -28.74
N THR A 51 -3.35 12.56 -29.03
CA THR A 51 -2.55 11.35 -29.11
C THR A 51 -1.68 11.15 -27.87
N GLN A 52 -1.21 9.92 -27.68
CA GLN A 52 -0.28 9.59 -26.60
C GLN A 52 1.06 10.31 -26.79
N ALA A 53 1.44 10.61 -28.04
CA ALA A 53 2.65 11.37 -28.35
C ALA A 53 2.53 12.82 -27.87
N ASP A 54 1.36 13.44 -28.02
CA ASP A 54 1.12 14.82 -27.58
C ASP A 54 1.32 14.94 -26.06
N LEU A 55 0.71 14.04 -25.29
CA LEU A 55 0.90 14.02 -23.84
C LEU A 55 2.37 13.79 -23.46
N SER A 56 3.06 12.84 -24.11
CA SER A 56 4.45 12.54 -23.81
C SER A 56 5.39 13.72 -24.13
N ASN A 57 5.15 14.42 -25.23
CA ASN A 57 5.92 15.61 -25.60
C ASN A 57 5.68 16.76 -24.62
N TYR A 58 4.43 17.01 -24.25
CA TYR A 58 4.07 18.02 -23.24
C TYR A 58 4.74 17.73 -21.89
N ILE A 59 4.67 16.48 -21.43
CA ILE A 59 5.32 16.06 -20.18
C ILE A 59 6.83 16.25 -20.26
N ALA A 60 7.48 15.91 -21.38
CA ALA A 60 8.92 16.09 -21.54
C ALA A 60 9.35 17.57 -21.43
N THR A 61 8.61 18.47 -22.10
CA THR A 61 8.85 19.91 -22.01
C THR A 61 8.60 20.43 -20.60
N ILE A 62 7.52 20.00 -19.94
CA ILE A 62 7.21 20.37 -18.55
C ILE A 62 8.32 19.91 -17.62
N ASN A 63 8.72 18.64 -17.66
CA ASN A 63 9.76 18.06 -16.80
C ASN A 63 11.08 18.81 -16.92
N THR A 64 11.46 19.22 -18.14
CA THR A 64 12.65 20.05 -18.37
C THR A 64 12.54 21.38 -17.63
N ALA A 65 11.36 22.01 -17.64
CA ALA A 65 11.12 23.30 -16.99
C ALA A 65 10.99 23.21 -15.46
N ILE A 66 10.44 22.11 -14.93
CA ILE A 66 10.18 21.96 -13.48
C ILE A 66 11.29 21.24 -12.72
N SER A 67 12.24 20.61 -13.41
CA SER A 67 13.39 19.92 -12.79
C SER A 67 14.19 20.78 -11.79
N PRO A 68 14.43 22.09 -11.99
CA PRO A 68 15.11 22.94 -11.01
C PRO A 68 14.38 23.11 -9.67
N PHE A 69 13.10 22.73 -9.60
CA PHE A 69 12.29 22.74 -8.39
C PHE A 69 12.18 21.36 -7.74
N ASP A 70 13.01 20.41 -8.18
CA ASP A 70 12.97 19.01 -7.75
C ASP A 70 11.62 18.34 -8.02
N LEU A 71 10.84 18.83 -8.99
CA LEU A 71 9.57 18.24 -9.40
C LEU A 71 9.74 17.46 -10.70
N GLU A 72 8.96 16.39 -10.85
CA GLU A 72 8.92 15.60 -12.07
C GLU A 72 7.55 14.94 -12.26
N ILE A 73 6.99 14.99 -13.46
CA ILE A 73 5.84 14.17 -13.84
C ILE A 73 6.37 12.81 -14.31
N ARG A 74 6.14 11.77 -13.52
CA ARG A 74 6.51 10.39 -13.82
C ARG A 74 5.30 9.57 -14.25
N SER A 75 5.54 8.62 -15.15
CA SER A 75 4.53 7.60 -15.45
C SER A 75 4.77 6.36 -14.61
N THR A 76 3.72 5.83 -14.00
CA THR A 76 3.73 4.53 -13.30
C THR A 76 2.53 3.70 -13.75
N ARG A 77 2.48 2.43 -13.35
CA ARG A 77 1.35 1.54 -13.61
C ARG A 77 0.71 1.13 -12.30
N HIS A 78 -0.59 0.95 -12.32
CA HIS A 78 -1.28 0.29 -11.22
C HIS A 78 -0.72 -1.13 -11.03
N GLN A 79 -0.65 -1.64 -9.79
CA GLN A 79 -0.02 -2.95 -9.55
C GLN A 79 -0.94 -4.13 -9.87
N THR A 80 -2.25 -3.90 -9.87
CA THR A 80 -3.27 -4.94 -10.13
C THR A 80 -3.85 -4.89 -11.53
N ASP A 81 -3.70 -3.77 -12.24
CA ASP A 81 -4.23 -3.58 -13.58
C ASP A 81 -3.23 -2.81 -14.47
N PRO A 82 -3.31 -2.94 -15.80
CA PRO A 82 -2.29 -2.40 -16.69
C PRO A 82 -2.41 -0.88 -16.92
N THR A 83 -3.33 -0.18 -16.24
CA THR A 83 -3.56 1.25 -16.44
C THR A 83 -2.32 2.05 -16.10
N ARG A 84 -1.91 2.90 -17.05
CA ARG A 84 -0.81 3.84 -16.85
C ARG A 84 -1.39 5.13 -16.26
N ILE A 85 -0.77 5.57 -15.18
CA ILE A 85 -1.05 6.86 -14.56
C ILE A 85 0.19 7.75 -14.63
N TYR A 86 -0.04 9.05 -14.65
CA TYR A 86 0.98 10.08 -14.60
C TYR A 86 0.83 10.83 -13.28
N VAL A 87 1.95 11.03 -12.58
CA VAL A 87 1.99 11.54 -11.22
C VAL A 87 3.04 12.64 -11.16
N LEU A 88 2.67 13.81 -10.63
CA LEU A 88 3.64 14.84 -10.28
C LEU A 88 4.27 14.47 -8.93
N VAL A 89 5.57 14.22 -8.93
CA VAL A 89 6.32 13.83 -7.73
C VAL A 89 7.36 14.88 -7.38
N ASN A 90 7.61 15.02 -6.09
CA ASN A 90 8.79 15.69 -5.57
C ASN A 90 9.94 14.67 -5.46
N THR A 91 11.10 15.01 -5.99
CA THR A 91 12.26 14.13 -6.13
C THR A 91 13.26 14.25 -4.97
N THR A 92 13.16 15.30 -4.15
CA THR A 92 14.10 15.58 -3.05
C THR A 92 13.43 15.58 -1.68
N SER A 93 12.15 15.98 -1.58
CA SER A 93 11.50 16.15 -0.27
C SER A 93 10.96 14.84 0.31
N ASP A 94 11.15 14.64 1.62
CA ASP A 94 10.41 13.63 2.38
C ASP A 94 8.90 13.94 2.28
N PRO A 95 8.08 13.06 1.69
CA PRO A 95 6.67 13.39 1.50
C PRO A 95 5.85 13.35 2.81
N LEU A 96 6.37 12.83 3.92
CA LEU A 96 5.80 13.12 5.24
C LEU A 96 5.84 14.63 5.55
N THR A 97 6.84 15.35 5.03
CA THR A 97 6.90 16.82 5.10
C THR A 97 5.87 17.48 4.18
N GLN A 98 5.53 16.86 3.05
CA GLN A 98 4.42 17.34 2.21
C GLN A 98 3.07 17.11 2.87
N LEU A 99 2.85 15.96 3.49
CA LEU A 99 1.66 15.75 4.32
C LEU A 99 1.62 16.78 5.46
N ALA A 100 2.76 17.25 5.97
CA ALA A 100 2.80 18.27 7.00
C ALA A 100 2.24 19.65 6.59
N THR A 101 2.04 19.92 5.31
CA THR A 101 1.37 21.16 4.88
C THR A 101 -0.14 21.08 5.03
N THR A 102 -0.71 19.88 5.03
CA THR A 102 -2.17 19.64 5.00
C THR A 102 -2.70 18.97 6.28
N TYR A 103 -1.82 18.23 6.95
CA TYR A 103 -2.12 17.45 8.15
C TYR A 103 -1.39 18.02 9.36
N ASN A 104 -2.02 17.95 10.53
CA ASN A 104 -1.40 18.37 11.78
C ASN A 104 -0.41 17.30 12.30
N ALA A 105 0.41 17.66 13.30
CA ALA A 105 1.45 16.78 13.83
C ALA A 105 0.94 15.42 14.34
N ASN A 106 -0.27 15.36 14.92
CA ASN A 106 -0.84 14.12 15.43
C ASN A 106 -1.32 13.22 14.28
N GLU A 107 -1.90 13.82 13.24
CA GLU A 107 -2.31 13.12 12.02
C GLU A 107 -1.10 12.54 11.28
N ILE A 108 -0.03 13.32 11.10
CA ILE A 108 1.22 12.84 10.47
C ILE A 108 1.80 11.66 11.28
N ALA A 109 1.83 11.79 12.61
CA ALA A 109 2.32 10.72 13.47
C ALA A 109 1.44 9.47 13.40
N PHE A 110 0.13 9.62 13.20
CA PHE A 110 -0.78 8.50 12.95
C PHE A 110 -0.51 7.84 11.59
N VAL A 111 -0.35 8.63 10.52
CA VAL A 111 0.02 8.11 9.20
C VAL A 111 1.32 7.33 9.27
N LYS A 112 2.33 7.85 9.98
CA LYS A 112 3.57 7.11 10.20
C LYS A 112 3.33 5.77 10.92
N ARG A 113 2.48 5.73 11.96
CA ARG A 113 2.12 4.46 12.63
C ARG A 113 1.45 3.47 11.69
N VAL A 114 0.62 3.95 10.76
CA VAL A 114 0.00 3.11 9.71
C VAL A 114 1.08 2.53 8.78
N LEU A 115 2.02 3.36 8.31
CA LEU A 115 3.13 2.90 7.46
C LEU A 115 4.04 1.91 8.19
N ASP A 116 4.38 2.17 9.45
CA ASP A 116 5.18 1.26 10.30
C ASP A 116 4.43 -0.08 10.51
N ALA A 117 3.11 -0.05 10.68
CA ALA A 117 2.31 -1.27 10.76
C ALA A 117 2.37 -2.07 9.43
N MET A 118 2.27 -1.39 8.29
CA MET A 118 2.32 -2.03 6.98
C MET A 118 3.69 -2.65 6.65
N PHE A 119 4.78 -1.87 6.83
CA PHE A 119 6.10 -2.22 6.31
C PHE A 119 7.04 -2.85 7.34
N ASP A 120 6.83 -2.63 8.64
CA ASP A 120 7.60 -3.30 9.69
C ASP A 120 6.83 -4.43 10.35
N THR A 121 5.63 -4.14 10.85
CA THR A 121 4.88 -5.07 11.72
C THR A 121 4.26 -6.22 10.92
N HIS A 122 3.58 -5.93 9.82
CA HIS A 122 2.85 -6.92 9.03
C HIS A 122 3.62 -7.44 7.82
N ASN A 123 4.78 -6.87 7.50
CA ASN A 123 5.67 -7.35 6.45
C ASN A 123 6.83 -8.15 7.06
N THR A 124 6.61 -9.46 7.15
CA THR A 124 7.53 -10.42 7.75
C THR A 124 8.02 -11.45 6.71
N PRO A 125 9.14 -12.15 6.94
CA PRO A 125 9.59 -13.21 6.03
C PRO A 125 8.57 -14.35 5.82
N ARG A 126 7.58 -14.49 6.72
CA ARG A 126 6.52 -15.50 6.62
C ARG A 126 5.28 -14.98 5.90
N LEU A 127 5.03 -13.68 5.97
CA LEU A 127 3.84 -13.02 5.46
C LEU A 127 4.21 -11.61 4.99
N GLU A 128 4.24 -11.38 3.68
CA GLU A 128 4.51 -10.07 3.08
C GLU A 128 3.19 -9.35 2.85
N ALA A 129 2.54 -8.90 3.93
CA ALA A 129 1.19 -8.34 3.86
C ALA A 129 1.14 -6.95 3.23
N MET A 130 2.01 -6.02 3.66
CA MET A 130 2.07 -4.61 3.19
C MET A 130 0.71 -3.94 3.01
N ALA A 131 -0.21 -4.28 3.91
CA ALA A 131 -1.60 -3.85 3.95
C ALA A 131 -2.06 -3.86 5.41
N VAL A 132 -2.99 -2.97 5.76
CA VAL A 132 -3.62 -2.92 7.09
C VAL A 132 -5.14 -2.95 6.94
N SER A 133 -5.84 -3.66 7.82
CA SER A 133 -7.31 -3.65 7.82
C SER A 133 -7.87 -2.44 8.56
N SER A 134 -9.13 -2.09 8.32
CA SER A 134 -9.81 -1.01 9.06
C SER A 134 -9.78 -1.22 10.58
N MET A 135 -9.83 -2.48 11.05
CA MET A 135 -9.68 -2.80 12.47
C MET A 135 -8.27 -2.47 13.00
N GLN A 136 -7.22 -2.77 12.22
CA GLN A 136 -5.85 -2.45 12.60
C GLN A 136 -5.62 -0.94 12.60
N VAL A 137 -6.16 -0.22 11.61
CA VAL A 137 -6.16 1.25 11.57
C VAL A 137 -6.77 1.84 12.85
N ALA A 138 -7.94 1.35 13.27
CA ALA A 138 -8.59 1.81 14.51
C ALA A 138 -7.73 1.56 15.76
N GLN A 139 -6.99 0.45 15.80
CA GLN A 139 -6.05 0.16 16.91
C GLN A 139 -4.84 1.09 16.93
N LEU A 140 -4.40 1.57 15.75
CA LEU A 140 -3.26 2.49 15.60
C LEU A 140 -3.62 3.96 15.89
N ALA A 141 -4.91 4.28 16.07
CA ALA A 141 -5.35 5.62 16.43
C ALA A 141 -4.68 6.11 17.72
N LYS A 142 -4.54 5.22 18.71
CA LYS A 142 -3.85 5.51 19.97
C LYS A 142 -2.35 5.29 19.84
N ALA A 143 -1.57 6.26 20.30
CA ALA A 143 -0.13 6.10 20.42
C ALA A 143 0.19 5.03 21.50
N PRO A 144 1.21 4.18 21.29
CA PRO A 144 1.68 3.24 22.31
C PRO A 144 2.01 3.98 23.61
N SER A 145 1.66 3.39 24.75
CA SER A 145 1.93 3.99 26.05
C SER A 145 3.44 4.16 26.23
N ALA A 146 3.88 5.23 26.91
CA ALA A 146 5.30 5.45 27.22
C ALA A 146 5.95 4.26 27.97
N SER A 147 5.13 3.41 28.62
CA SER A 147 5.55 2.15 29.25
C SER A 147 6.11 1.12 28.25
N GLU A 148 5.59 1.08 27.01
CA GLU A 148 5.96 0.10 25.99
C GLU A 148 7.25 0.48 25.23
N ARG A 149 7.70 1.74 25.34
CA ARG A 149 8.93 2.23 24.68
C ARG A 149 10.23 1.87 25.41
N ARG A 150 10.18 1.19 26.57
CA ARG A 150 11.36 0.85 27.39
C ARG A 150 12.23 -0.29 26.83
N GLY A 151 11.93 -0.83 25.65
CA GLY A 151 12.63 -1.99 25.08
C GLY A 151 13.97 -1.73 24.40
N SER A 152 14.30 -0.51 23.96
CA SER A 152 15.44 -0.31 23.02
C SER A 152 16.18 1.04 23.07
N ALA A 153 16.26 1.76 24.20
CA ALA A 153 17.11 2.96 24.29
C ALA A 153 17.75 3.13 25.68
N PRO A 154 19.01 3.63 25.77
CA PRO A 154 19.70 3.81 27.04
C PRO A 154 19.05 4.93 27.86
N ALA A 155 18.95 4.68 29.17
CA ALA A 155 18.36 5.56 30.15
C ALA A 155 19.28 6.76 30.43
N ASN A 156 19.14 7.84 29.68
CA ASN A 156 19.39 9.22 30.14
C ASN A 156 18.99 10.23 29.06
N GLY A 157 17.75 10.70 29.13
CA GLY A 157 17.26 11.82 28.33
C GLY A 157 15.98 12.36 28.95
N THR A 158 15.96 13.65 29.27
CA THR A 158 14.77 14.42 29.66
C THR A 158 13.60 14.18 28.70
N PRO A 159 12.35 14.08 29.18
CA PRO A 159 11.20 13.92 28.30
C PRO A 159 11.10 15.12 27.37
N ALA A 160 11.27 14.89 26.07
CA ALA A 160 11.10 15.92 25.06
C ALA A 160 9.64 16.41 25.06
N ALA A 161 9.46 17.72 25.19
CA ALA A 161 8.18 18.37 24.95
C ALA A 161 7.78 18.16 23.48
N GLY A 162 6.59 17.61 23.22
CA GLY A 162 6.08 17.37 21.87
C GLY A 162 5.85 15.90 21.50
N ALA A 163 5.59 15.00 22.46
CA ALA A 163 5.19 13.63 22.13
C ALA A 163 3.89 13.66 21.28
N PRO A 164 3.87 13.01 20.09
CA PRO A 164 2.69 13.01 19.24
C PRO A 164 1.52 12.36 19.98
N GLN A 165 0.40 13.07 20.04
CA GLN A 165 -0.78 12.64 20.78
C GLN A 165 -1.57 11.61 19.97
N SER A 166 -2.31 10.76 20.68
CA SER A 166 -3.28 9.83 20.12
C SER A 166 -4.40 10.58 19.41
N LEU A 167 -4.93 10.02 18.32
CA LEU A 167 -6.18 10.46 17.71
C LEU A 167 -7.36 9.71 18.31
N GLY A 168 -8.56 10.30 18.22
CA GLY A 168 -9.79 9.53 18.39
C GLY A 168 -9.97 8.49 17.27
N ILE A 169 -10.67 7.38 17.52
CA ILE A 169 -10.91 6.36 16.48
C ILE A 169 -11.62 6.96 15.26
N ARG A 170 -12.66 7.77 15.49
CA ARG A 170 -13.38 8.47 14.42
C ARG A 170 -12.47 9.43 13.64
N GLU A 171 -11.59 10.13 14.34
CA GLU A 171 -10.64 11.05 13.73
C GLU A 171 -9.62 10.30 12.86
N ALA A 172 -9.13 9.16 13.32
CA ALA A 172 -8.27 8.26 12.54
C ALA A 172 -8.97 7.75 11.27
N ASP A 173 -10.24 7.35 11.37
CA ASP A 173 -11.04 6.93 10.20
C ASP A 173 -11.22 8.08 9.20
N ASP A 174 -11.49 9.30 9.68
CA ASP A 174 -11.67 10.47 8.82
C ASP A 174 -10.35 10.92 8.16
N VAL A 175 -9.21 10.73 8.82
CA VAL A 175 -7.87 10.88 8.21
C VAL A 175 -7.67 9.86 7.09
N MET A 176 -7.98 8.58 7.33
CA MET A 176 -7.82 7.55 6.30
C MET A 176 -8.72 7.78 5.09
N LYS A 177 -9.97 8.22 5.28
CA LYS A 177 -10.88 8.56 4.17
C LYS A 177 -10.30 9.68 3.31
N ARG A 178 -9.82 10.76 3.92
CA ARG A 178 -9.16 11.86 3.21
C ARG A 178 -7.93 11.38 2.44
N LEU A 179 -7.09 10.55 3.06
CA LEU A 179 -5.92 9.98 2.38
C LEU A 179 -6.29 9.09 1.18
N VAL A 180 -7.44 8.41 1.22
CA VAL A 180 -7.95 7.67 0.07
C VAL A 180 -8.48 8.62 -1.01
N GLU A 181 -9.25 9.64 -0.64
CA GLU A 181 -9.78 10.66 -1.57
C GLU A 181 -8.65 11.45 -2.27
N GLU A 182 -7.58 11.76 -1.55
CA GLU A 182 -6.37 12.41 -2.06
C GLU A 182 -5.46 11.44 -2.85
N GLY A 183 -5.79 10.15 -2.88
CA GLY A 183 -5.06 9.14 -3.63
C GLY A 183 -3.70 8.78 -3.04
N TRP A 184 -3.51 8.89 -1.72
CA TRP A 184 -2.35 8.34 -1.01
C TRP A 184 -2.53 6.84 -0.71
N PHE A 185 -3.75 6.45 -0.36
CA PHE A 185 -4.13 5.07 -0.07
C PHE A 185 -5.25 4.61 -0.99
N GLU A 186 -5.42 3.30 -1.07
CA GLU A 186 -6.55 2.64 -1.70
C GLU A 186 -7.15 1.68 -0.69
N GLU A 187 -8.49 1.61 -0.64
CA GLU A 187 -9.22 0.65 0.17
C GLU A 187 -9.77 -0.46 -0.72
N SER A 188 -9.42 -1.70 -0.41
CA SER A 188 -9.98 -2.85 -1.10
C SER A 188 -11.39 -3.17 -0.61
N ARG A 189 -12.16 -3.92 -1.42
CA ARG A 189 -13.52 -4.39 -1.04
C ARG A 189 -13.55 -5.22 0.26
N ARG A 190 -12.40 -5.66 0.75
CA ARG A 190 -12.25 -6.45 1.97
C ARG A 190 -11.83 -5.61 3.17
N GLY A 191 -11.81 -4.28 3.04
CA GLY A 191 -11.46 -3.33 4.09
C GLY A 191 -9.96 -3.30 4.41
N TYR A 192 -9.11 -3.55 3.41
CA TYR A 192 -7.67 -3.38 3.55
C TYR A 192 -7.21 -2.09 2.86
N PHE A 193 -6.42 -1.31 3.56
CA PHE A 193 -5.73 -0.16 3.03
C PHE A 193 -4.34 -0.56 2.51
N THR A 194 -4.03 -0.14 1.30
CA THR A 194 -2.71 -0.26 0.66
C THR A 194 -2.27 1.10 0.15
N LEU A 195 -0.95 1.33 0.01
CA LEU A 195 -0.47 2.53 -0.66
C LEU A 195 -0.87 2.52 -2.14
N SER A 196 -1.36 3.66 -2.62
CA SER A 196 -1.69 3.85 -4.04
C SER A 196 -0.41 3.87 -4.89
N PRO A 197 -0.51 3.73 -6.22
CA PRO A 197 0.65 3.89 -7.09
C PRO A 197 1.27 5.29 -7.04
N ARG A 198 0.49 6.34 -6.73
CA ARG A 198 1.00 7.70 -6.46
C ARG A 198 1.96 7.66 -5.27
N ALA A 199 1.45 7.19 -4.12
CA ALA A 199 2.22 7.16 -2.90
C ALA A 199 3.47 6.29 -3.05
N LEU A 200 3.38 5.14 -3.72
CA LEU A 200 4.56 4.29 -3.95
C LEU A 200 5.63 4.94 -4.84
N THR A 201 5.22 5.80 -5.77
CA THR A 201 6.16 6.52 -6.63
C THR A 201 6.80 7.70 -5.90
N GLU A 202 5.99 8.44 -5.15
CA GLU A 202 6.39 9.64 -4.43
C GLU A 202 7.20 9.30 -3.16
N LEU A 203 6.73 8.34 -2.37
CA LEU A 203 7.40 7.88 -1.14
C LEU A 203 8.58 6.93 -1.42
N ARG A 204 8.94 6.64 -2.68
CA ARG A 204 9.89 5.57 -3.01
C ARG A 204 11.22 5.72 -2.26
N GLY A 205 11.81 6.91 -2.30
CA GLY A 205 13.08 7.19 -1.63
C GLY A 205 12.97 7.04 -0.13
N TRP A 206 11.95 7.69 0.45
CA TRP A 206 11.68 7.68 1.88
C TRP A 206 11.38 6.29 2.45
N LEU A 207 10.58 5.47 1.76
CA LEU A 207 10.26 4.10 2.18
C LEU A 207 11.52 3.24 2.25
N VAL A 208 12.37 3.32 1.21
CA VAL A 208 13.61 2.54 1.15
C VAL A 208 14.58 2.99 2.23
N ALA A 209 14.77 4.31 2.39
CA ALA A 209 15.54 4.89 3.47
C ALA A 209 15.04 4.38 4.84
N THR A 210 13.80 4.69 5.19
CA THR A 210 13.23 4.42 6.52
C THR A 210 13.22 2.93 6.90
N TYR A 211 12.90 2.04 5.97
CA TYR A 211 12.64 0.62 6.29
C TYR A 211 13.75 -0.35 5.86
N ASN A 212 14.76 0.11 5.11
CA ASN A 212 15.91 -0.71 4.72
C ASN A 212 17.29 -0.14 5.17
N GLU A 213 17.39 1.03 5.82
CA GLU A 213 18.67 1.64 6.28
C GLU A 213 19.48 0.76 7.25
N ASP A 214 18.83 -0.18 7.94
CA ASP A 214 19.42 -1.10 8.92
C ASP A 214 20.24 -2.26 8.31
N GLU A 215 20.51 -2.24 7.00
CA GLU A 215 21.23 -3.31 6.28
C GLU A 215 22.75 -3.10 6.20
N GLU A 216 23.25 -1.86 6.29
CA GLU A 216 24.68 -1.56 6.09
C GLU A 216 25.54 -1.73 7.36
N ASP A 217 24.96 -1.65 8.57
CA ASP A 217 25.73 -1.55 9.83
C ASP A 217 25.82 -2.88 10.62
N SER A 218 25.13 -3.94 10.20
CA SER A 218 25.32 -5.27 10.79
C SER A 218 26.45 -6.02 10.07
N GLY A 219 27.69 -5.71 10.44
CA GLY A 219 28.94 -6.38 10.00
C GLY A 219 29.05 -7.87 10.36
N THR A 220 27.94 -8.60 10.40
CA THR A 220 27.89 -10.04 10.62
C THR A 220 27.53 -10.70 9.29
N GLU A 221 28.56 -10.97 8.48
CA GLU A 221 28.43 -11.85 7.31
C GLU A 221 27.73 -13.16 7.74
N GLY A 222 26.48 -13.35 7.33
CA GLY A 222 25.71 -14.57 7.60
C GLY A 222 24.38 -14.40 8.33
N SER A 223 24.04 -13.21 8.84
CA SER A 223 22.71 -12.91 9.41
C SER A 223 22.00 -11.82 8.60
N GLY A 224 21.80 -12.07 7.30
CA GLY A 224 21.18 -11.12 6.38
C GLY A 224 19.77 -10.74 6.82
N ARG A 225 19.60 -9.51 7.33
CA ARG A 225 18.27 -8.91 7.51
C ARG A 225 17.60 -8.86 6.14
N VAL A 226 16.35 -9.33 6.07
CA VAL A 226 15.58 -9.37 4.83
C VAL A 226 15.02 -7.97 4.58
N ALA A 227 15.42 -7.34 3.47
CA ALA A 227 14.85 -6.09 3.00
C ALA A 227 13.34 -6.04 3.13
N LYS A 228 12.84 -5.03 3.83
CA LYS A 228 11.41 -4.81 4.04
C LYS A 228 10.79 -4.35 2.73
N ILE A 229 11.35 -3.31 2.14
CA ILE A 229 10.93 -2.78 0.84
C ILE A 229 11.64 -3.52 -0.28
N LYS A 230 10.85 -4.22 -1.10
CA LYS A 230 11.34 -5.03 -2.22
C LYS A 230 10.88 -4.42 -3.54
N THR A 231 11.60 -4.74 -4.62
CA THR A 231 11.25 -4.30 -5.97
C THR A 231 10.86 -5.47 -6.86
N CYS A 232 10.00 -5.20 -7.83
CA CYS A 232 9.64 -6.14 -8.87
C CYS A 232 10.83 -6.39 -9.81
N LEU A 233 11.15 -7.65 -10.09
CA LEU A 233 12.25 -8.00 -10.98
C LEU A 233 12.02 -7.54 -12.43
N GLY A 234 10.75 -7.34 -12.83
CA GLY A 234 10.35 -6.90 -14.15
C GLY A 234 10.45 -5.40 -14.35
N CYS A 235 9.68 -4.60 -13.60
CA CYS A 235 9.62 -3.14 -13.78
C CYS A 235 10.58 -2.34 -12.88
N LYS A 236 11.17 -2.97 -11.85
CA LYS A 236 12.05 -2.33 -10.84
C LYS A 236 11.37 -1.34 -9.88
N ASP A 237 10.06 -1.21 -9.95
CA ASP A 237 9.27 -0.45 -8.97
C ASP A 237 9.04 -1.24 -7.69
N ILE A 238 8.69 -0.55 -6.61
CA ILE A 238 8.30 -1.16 -5.33
C ILE A 238 7.13 -2.12 -5.58
N ILE A 239 7.18 -3.30 -4.97
CA ILE A 239 6.10 -4.28 -5.02
C ILE A 239 5.40 -4.38 -3.67
N THR A 240 4.11 -4.05 -3.66
CA THR A 240 3.22 -4.26 -2.53
C THR A 240 2.14 -5.28 -2.84
N VAL A 241 1.88 -5.57 -4.13
CA VAL A 241 0.93 -6.60 -4.58
C VAL A 241 1.54 -7.45 -5.71
N GLY A 242 1.44 -8.77 -5.61
CA GLY A 242 1.85 -9.67 -6.68
C GLY A 242 2.26 -11.05 -6.20
N GLN A 243 3.32 -11.58 -6.81
CA GLN A 243 3.82 -12.93 -6.58
C GLN A 243 5.26 -12.93 -6.08
N ARG A 244 5.57 -13.92 -5.26
CA ARG A 244 6.92 -14.18 -4.76
C ARG A 244 7.40 -15.58 -5.11
N CYS A 245 8.72 -15.75 -5.06
CA CYS A 245 9.34 -17.06 -5.11
C CYS A 245 8.81 -17.97 -3.98
N SER A 246 8.76 -19.28 -4.24
CA SER A 246 8.45 -20.31 -3.24
C SER A 246 9.44 -20.31 -2.07
N GLN A 247 10.71 -20.03 -2.36
CA GLN A 247 11.74 -19.84 -1.36
C GLN A 247 11.54 -18.50 -0.64
N ARG A 248 11.23 -18.54 0.66
CA ARG A 248 10.89 -17.34 1.46
C ARG A 248 12.05 -16.32 1.52
N GLN A 249 13.28 -16.83 1.63
CA GLN A 249 14.49 -16.03 1.70
C GLN A 249 14.96 -15.53 0.33
N CYS A 250 14.39 -16.04 -0.77
CA CYS A 250 14.75 -15.56 -2.10
C CYS A 250 14.14 -14.18 -2.32
N PRO A 251 14.88 -13.19 -2.87
CA PRO A 251 14.36 -11.84 -3.14
C PRO A 251 13.47 -11.78 -4.38
N GLY A 252 13.27 -12.88 -5.10
CA GLY A 252 12.50 -12.88 -6.36
C GLY A 252 11.03 -12.52 -6.15
N ARG A 253 10.63 -11.34 -6.65
CA ARG A 253 9.26 -10.80 -6.59
C ARG A 253 8.86 -10.23 -7.96
N LEU A 254 7.60 -10.40 -8.35
CA LEU A 254 7.03 -9.88 -9.59
C LEU A 254 5.59 -9.44 -9.35
N HIS A 255 5.20 -8.25 -9.83
CA HIS A 255 3.78 -7.88 -9.91
C HIS A 255 3.04 -8.89 -10.79
N ASP A 256 1.74 -9.07 -10.57
CA ASP A 256 0.94 -9.97 -11.41
C ASP A 256 0.99 -9.55 -12.88
N ILE A 257 0.85 -8.25 -13.15
CA ILE A 257 0.94 -7.66 -14.50
C ILE A 257 2.32 -7.82 -15.15
N CYS A 258 3.39 -7.97 -14.35
CA CYS A 258 4.75 -8.17 -14.85
C CYS A 258 5.05 -9.65 -15.13
N THR A 259 4.41 -10.56 -14.39
CA THR A 259 4.76 -11.99 -14.35
C THR A 259 4.69 -12.64 -15.73
N GLN A 260 3.56 -12.48 -16.45
CA GLN A 260 3.36 -13.13 -17.75
C GLN A 260 4.39 -12.66 -18.81
N ASN A 261 4.59 -11.34 -18.92
CA ASN A 261 5.53 -10.78 -19.88
C ASN A 261 6.99 -11.11 -19.53
N PHE A 262 7.33 -11.17 -18.23
CA PHE A 262 8.66 -11.49 -17.76
C PHE A 262 9.07 -12.92 -18.14
N PHE A 263 8.27 -13.91 -17.76
CA PHE A 263 8.58 -15.31 -18.02
C PHE A 263 8.50 -15.70 -19.50
N ARG A 264 7.55 -15.11 -20.25
CA ARG A 264 7.48 -15.29 -21.70
C ARG A 264 8.75 -14.78 -22.40
N ARG A 265 9.27 -13.62 -21.99
CA ARG A 265 10.51 -13.05 -22.56
C ARG A 265 11.75 -13.85 -22.20
N GLN A 266 11.80 -14.39 -20.98
CA GLN A 266 12.93 -15.20 -20.52
C GLN A 266 12.89 -16.66 -20.97
N GLN A 267 11.78 -17.10 -21.57
CA GLN A 267 11.53 -18.52 -21.89
C GLN A 267 11.81 -19.44 -20.69
N ALA A 268 11.39 -19.02 -19.50
CA ALA A 268 11.66 -19.72 -18.25
C ALA A 268 10.40 -19.75 -17.37
N GLU A 269 10.26 -20.82 -16.58
CA GLU A 269 9.22 -20.96 -15.54
C GLU A 269 9.82 -21.08 -14.13
N THR A 270 11.11 -20.76 -14.03
CA THR A 270 11.89 -20.81 -12.79
C THR A 270 12.23 -19.42 -12.32
N CYS A 271 12.31 -19.23 -11.01
CA CYS A 271 12.79 -18.00 -10.42
C CYS A 271 14.17 -17.63 -11.00
N PRO A 272 14.36 -16.41 -11.52
CA PRO A 272 15.63 -16.01 -12.13
C PRO A 272 16.79 -15.95 -11.13
N VAL A 273 16.48 -15.78 -9.83
CA VAL A 273 17.46 -15.67 -8.74
C VAL A 273 17.91 -17.04 -8.24
N CYS A 274 17.00 -17.85 -7.67
CA CYS A 274 17.35 -19.13 -7.04
C CYS A 274 17.04 -20.37 -7.88
N LYS A 275 16.54 -20.19 -9.11
CA LYS A 275 16.18 -21.26 -10.07
C LYS A 275 15.10 -22.25 -9.60
N SER A 276 14.50 -22.05 -8.43
CA SER A 276 13.34 -22.84 -7.98
C SER A 276 12.13 -22.60 -8.88
N LYS A 277 11.25 -23.60 -9.04
CA LYS A 277 10.02 -23.49 -9.82
C LYS A 277 9.15 -22.31 -9.33
N TRP A 278 8.68 -21.48 -10.25
CA TRP A 278 7.75 -20.40 -9.94
C TRP A 278 6.32 -20.95 -9.99
N THR A 279 5.74 -21.22 -8.82
CA THR A 279 4.41 -21.86 -8.74
C THR A 279 3.26 -20.89 -8.97
N GLY A 280 3.47 -19.59 -8.75
CA GLY A 280 2.41 -18.59 -8.76
C GLY A 280 1.42 -18.70 -7.58
N GLU A 281 1.72 -19.53 -6.58
CA GLU A 281 0.86 -19.78 -5.42
C GLU A 281 1.29 -19.02 -4.16
N HIS A 282 2.38 -18.26 -4.26
CA HIS A 282 2.92 -17.46 -3.17
C HIS A 282 2.78 -15.99 -3.48
N PHE A 283 2.09 -15.28 -2.61
CA PHE A 283 1.64 -13.92 -2.88
C PHE A 283 2.36 -12.88 -2.03
N VAL A 284 2.27 -11.65 -2.50
CA VAL A 284 2.66 -10.40 -1.86
C VAL A 284 1.40 -9.53 -1.76
N GLY A 285 1.23 -8.82 -0.66
CA GLY A 285 0.08 -7.93 -0.45
C GLY A 285 -1.07 -8.60 0.29
N GLU A 286 -2.27 -8.03 0.14
CA GLU A 286 -3.51 -8.56 0.73
C GLU A 286 -3.72 -10.06 0.44
N ARG A 287 -3.43 -10.50 -0.80
CA ARG A 287 -3.57 -11.91 -1.21
C ARG A 287 -2.74 -12.87 -0.34
N ALA A 288 -1.62 -12.41 0.21
CA ALA A 288 -0.80 -13.21 1.12
C ALA A 288 -1.53 -13.47 2.45
N ILE A 289 -2.24 -12.46 2.98
CA ILE A 289 -3.06 -12.56 4.20
C ILE A 289 -4.19 -13.57 3.98
N VAL A 290 -4.88 -13.43 2.85
CA VAL A 290 -6.00 -14.30 2.47
C VAL A 290 -5.55 -15.75 2.32
N ALA A 291 -4.42 -15.98 1.67
CA ALA A 291 -3.87 -17.32 1.49
C ALA A 291 -3.44 -17.95 2.82
N ALA A 292 -2.88 -17.16 3.74
CA ALA A 292 -2.48 -17.64 5.07
C ALA A 292 -3.68 -18.04 5.94
N ASN A 293 -4.83 -17.38 5.77
CA ASN A 293 -6.05 -17.67 6.54
C ASN A 293 -6.92 -18.79 5.96
N ARG A 294 -6.54 -19.40 4.83
CA ARG A 294 -7.30 -20.54 4.28
C ARG A 294 -7.13 -21.77 5.17
N PRO A 295 -8.22 -22.41 5.63
CA PRO A 295 -8.12 -23.66 6.39
C PRO A 295 -7.42 -24.72 5.55
N SER A 296 -6.29 -25.26 6.03
CA SER A 296 -5.63 -26.36 5.35
C SER A 296 -6.53 -27.60 5.40
N THR A 297 -7.06 -28.03 4.25
CA THR A 297 -7.80 -29.30 4.11
C THR A 297 -6.95 -30.51 4.51
N ALA A 298 -5.62 -30.34 4.57
CA ALA A 298 -4.66 -31.36 4.99
C ALA A 298 -4.79 -31.80 6.47
N ARG A 299 -5.37 -30.98 7.36
CA ARG A 299 -5.46 -31.31 8.79
C ARG A 299 -6.65 -32.18 9.17
N ARG A 300 -7.58 -32.46 8.25
CA ARG A 300 -8.75 -33.33 8.51
C ARG A 300 -8.51 -34.82 8.22
N ARG A 301 -7.33 -35.22 7.74
CA ARG A 301 -7.06 -36.62 7.34
C ARG A 301 -6.18 -37.43 8.30
N SER A 302 -5.81 -36.87 9.45
CA SER A 302 -5.09 -37.58 10.52
C SER A 302 -5.80 -37.45 11.86
N GLY A 303 -7.01 -37.98 11.93
CA GLY A 303 -7.75 -38.20 13.19
C GLY A 303 -8.15 -39.67 13.26
N ARG A 304 -7.18 -40.52 13.62
CA ARG A 304 -7.46 -41.89 14.06
C ARG A 304 -8.06 -41.79 15.47
N PRO A 305 -9.17 -42.44 15.80
CA PRO A 305 -9.82 -42.27 17.09
C PRO A 305 -8.91 -42.89 18.17
N ALA A 306 -8.52 -42.08 19.16
CA ALA A 306 -7.94 -42.60 20.39
C ALA A 306 -9.10 -42.88 21.35
N GLU A 307 -9.38 -44.17 21.55
CA GLU A 307 -10.12 -44.66 22.70
C GLU A 307 -9.42 -44.23 23.99
N GLY A 308 -10.21 -43.85 25.01
CA GLY A 308 -9.75 -43.73 26.40
C GLY A 308 -9.77 -42.31 26.96
N ALA A 309 -10.95 -41.86 27.41
CA ALA A 309 -11.05 -40.96 28.54
C ALA A 309 -12.33 -41.29 29.30
N GLU A 310 -12.13 -41.73 30.54
CA GLU A 310 -13.10 -42.39 31.40
C GLU A 310 -14.16 -41.43 31.96
N SER A 311 -15.32 -42.02 32.20
CA SER A 311 -16.45 -41.49 32.95
C SER A 311 -16.07 -41.22 34.41
N PHE A 312 -16.48 -40.06 34.93
CA PHE A 312 -16.77 -39.86 36.35
C PHE A 312 -18.07 -39.07 36.49
N GLY A 313 -19.14 -39.77 36.90
CA GLY A 313 -20.30 -39.16 37.59
C GLY A 313 -19.86 -38.58 38.94
N GLY A 314 -20.59 -37.74 39.65
CA GLY A 314 -22.01 -37.39 39.64
C GLY A 314 -22.37 -37.18 41.11
N GLN A 315 -22.97 -36.05 41.48
CA GLN A 315 -23.74 -35.96 42.72
C GLN A 315 -24.76 -34.83 42.67
N ASP A 316 -25.88 -35.17 43.29
CA ASP A 316 -27.22 -34.63 43.31
C ASP A 316 -27.38 -33.42 44.24
N GLY A 317 -28.48 -32.68 44.08
CA GLY A 317 -28.90 -31.61 44.99
C GLY A 317 -30.02 -30.75 44.38
N GLY A 318 -31.26 -31.21 44.50
CA GLY A 318 -32.49 -30.53 44.07
C GLY A 318 -33.08 -29.54 45.10
N GLU A 319 -34.38 -29.26 44.89
CA GLU A 319 -35.29 -28.23 45.49
C GLU A 319 -35.34 -26.96 44.62
N ASP A 320 -36.28 -26.82 43.67
CA ASP A 320 -37.77 -26.72 43.76
C ASP A 320 -38.24 -25.44 44.47
N ASP A 321 -38.98 -24.60 43.72
CA ASP A 321 -40.09 -23.77 44.18
C ASP A 321 -40.57 -22.85 43.05
N GLY A 322 -41.87 -22.92 42.75
CA GLY A 322 -42.66 -21.73 42.42
C GLY A 322 -43.42 -21.73 41.10
N GLU A 323 -44.61 -22.32 41.14
CA GLU A 323 -45.68 -22.26 40.14
C GLU A 323 -46.13 -20.84 39.74
N ASP A 324 -46.62 -20.77 38.49
CA ASP A 324 -47.97 -20.30 38.11
C ASP A 324 -48.07 -19.07 37.17
N GLY A 325 -48.91 -19.26 36.15
CA GLY A 325 -49.84 -18.24 35.66
C GLY A 325 -49.50 -17.55 34.34
N GLY A 326 -50.18 -17.95 33.25
CA GLY A 326 -50.42 -17.02 32.14
C GLY A 326 -50.66 -17.64 30.76
N GLU A 327 -51.88 -18.12 30.53
CA GLU A 327 -52.44 -18.56 29.25
C GLU A 327 -52.72 -17.36 28.29
N MET A 328 -52.92 -17.69 27.00
CA MET A 328 -53.54 -16.89 25.90
C MET A 328 -52.59 -15.96 25.09
N ALA A 329 -52.64 -15.86 23.76
CA ALA A 329 -53.46 -16.47 22.71
C ALA A 329 -52.80 -16.26 21.33
N ASP A 330 -53.13 -17.16 20.40
CA ASP A 330 -53.03 -16.99 18.95
C ASP A 330 -53.70 -15.70 18.45
N VAL A 331 -53.03 -14.93 17.58
CA VAL A 331 -53.67 -14.07 16.58
C VAL A 331 -52.81 -13.94 15.31
N ALA A 332 -53.42 -14.36 14.20
CA ALA A 332 -53.31 -13.90 12.80
C ALA A 332 -51.93 -14.02 12.10
N GLY A 333 -51.87 -14.43 10.83
CA GLY A 333 -52.77 -14.07 9.74
C GLY A 333 -52.11 -12.98 8.92
#